data_AF-A0AA88TNU3-F1
#
_entry.id   AF-A0AA88TNU3-F1
#
_cell.length_a   1.000
_cell.length_b   1.000
_cell.length_c   1.000
_cell.angle_alpha   90.00
_cell.angle_beta   90.00
_cell.angle_gamma   90.00
#
_symmetry.space_group_name_H-M   'P 1'
#
loop_
_entity.id
_entity.type
_entity.pdbx_description
1 polymer ?
#
loop_
_entity_poly.entity_id
_entity_poly.type
_entity_poly.pdbx_seq_one_letter_code
_entity_poly.pdbx_strand_id
1 'polypeptide(L)'
;MIENAETDSGLYTAIAARESDNNIVTYRVSVIDAVEAPVLIVNSNWISGNFCTVNFTCRAHELRINSSYQNNSCSPEEVTSHKNYTLILYCSEEFIICNLTNPVSWKDYTINNTQLCV
;
A
#
# COMPACT_ATOMS: atom_id res chain seq x y z
N MET A 1 -26.11 4.96 11.70
CA MET A 1 -25.30 4.03 12.53
C MET A 1 -24.20 3.52 11.63
N ILE A 2 -22.95 3.75 11.98
CA ILE A 2 -21.81 3.10 11.32
C ILE A 2 -21.60 1.82 12.12
N GLU A 3 -21.85 0.65 11.53
CA GLU A 3 -21.48 -0.62 12.14
C GLU A 3 -19.95 -0.69 12.22
N ASN A 4 -19.42 -0.81 13.43
CA ASN A 4 -18.00 -1.07 13.63
C ASN A 4 -17.75 -2.57 13.50
N ALA A 5 -17.52 -3.05 12.27
CA ALA A 5 -17.30 -4.47 11.99
C ALA A 5 -15.97 -5.01 12.54
N GLU A 6 -15.06 -4.15 13.06
CA GLU A 6 -13.83 -4.62 13.72
C GLU A 6 -14.13 -5.61 14.87
N THR A 7 -15.29 -5.48 15.53
CA THR A 7 -15.72 -6.40 16.60
C THR A 7 -16.02 -7.81 16.12
N ASP A 8 -16.15 -8.03 14.81
CA ASP A 8 -16.40 -9.34 14.21
C ASP A 8 -15.09 -10.13 13.98
N SER A 9 -13.94 -9.59 14.41
CA SER A 9 -12.69 -10.36 14.44
C SER A 9 -12.71 -11.37 15.58
N GLY A 10 -12.38 -12.63 15.31
CA GLY A 10 -12.42 -13.66 16.35
C GLY A 10 -12.29 -15.09 15.86
N LEU A 11 -12.47 -16.03 16.79
CA LEU A 11 -12.57 -17.44 16.47
C LEU A 11 -14.03 -17.80 16.20
N TYR A 12 -14.30 -18.34 15.02
CA TYR A 12 -15.61 -18.81 14.60
C TYR A 12 -15.60 -20.33 14.48
N THR A 13 -16.55 -21.00 15.10
CA THR A 13 -16.70 -22.45 15.02
C THR A 13 -17.87 -22.80 14.13
N ALA A 14 -17.59 -23.47 13.01
CA ALA A 14 -18.60 -24.06 12.16
C ALA A 14 -18.91 -25.48 12.67
N ILE A 15 -20.19 -25.77 12.86
CA ILE A 15 -20.67 -27.07 13.32
C ILE A 15 -21.59 -27.64 12.24
N ALA A 16 -21.19 -28.76 11.64
CA ALA A 16 -22.04 -29.52 10.73
C ALA A 16 -22.47 -30.80 11.44
N ALA A 17 -23.74 -30.86 11.84
CA ALA A 17 -24.32 -32.01 12.52
C ALA A 17 -24.79 -33.08 11.53
N ARG A 18 -24.45 -34.34 11.79
CA ARG A 18 -25.03 -35.52 11.15
C ARG A 18 -25.49 -36.51 12.24
N GLU A 19 -26.32 -37.47 11.86
CA GLU A 19 -26.89 -38.47 12.78
C GLU A 19 -25.85 -39.24 13.61
N SER A 20 -24.62 -39.41 13.09
CA SER A 20 -23.59 -40.24 13.72
C SER A 20 -22.33 -39.50 14.17
N ASP A 21 -22.08 -38.27 13.69
CA ASP A 21 -20.91 -37.48 14.07
C ASP A 21 -21.08 -36.00 13.72
N ASN A 22 -20.50 -35.13 14.56
CA ASN A 22 -20.43 -33.69 14.30
C ASN A 22 -19.05 -33.35 13.73
N ASN A 23 -19.01 -32.70 12.56
CA ASN A 23 -17.78 -32.08 12.09
C ASN A 23 -17.69 -30.66 12.67
N ILE A 24 -16.64 -30.40 13.45
CA ILE A 24 -16.39 -29.12 14.12
C ILE A 24 -15.09 -28.55 13.57
N VAL A 25 -15.17 -27.38 12.93
CA VAL A 25 -14.00 -26.67 12.40
C VAL A 25 -13.97 -25.27 12.97
N THR A 26 -12.81 -24.86 13.48
CA THR A 26 -12.59 -23.51 13.99
C THR A 26 -11.77 -22.70 12.99
N TYR A 27 -12.25 -21.49 12.68
CA TYR A 27 -11.60 -20.51 11.82
C TYR A 27 -11.23 -19.27 12.64
N ARG A 28 -10.09 -18.65 12.34
CA ARG A 28 -9.75 -17.32 12.84
C ARG A 28 -10.08 -16.29 11.75
N VAL A 29 -11.05 -15.44 12.03
CA VAL A 29 -11.46 -14.35 11.15
C VAL A 29 -10.85 -13.06 11.66
N SER A 30 -10.26 -12.29 10.75
CA SER A 30 -9.73 -10.95 11.03
C SER A 30 -10.40 -9.96 10.09
N VAL A 31 -10.99 -8.91 10.66
CA VAL A 31 -11.53 -7.77 9.91
C VAL A 31 -10.45 -6.70 9.86
N ILE A 32 -10.17 -6.19 8.67
CA ILE A 32 -9.14 -5.19 8.42
C ILE A 32 -9.76 -4.11 7.56
N ASP A 33 -9.58 -2.86 7.95
CA ASP A 33 -10.04 -1.73 7.13
C ASP A 33 -9.35 -1.69 5.77
N ALA A 34 -10.09 -1.21 4.78
CA ALA A 34 -9.50 -0.94 3.47
C ALA A 34 -8.46 0.19 3.59
N VAL A 35 -7.37 0.07 2.85
CA VAL A 35 -6.33 1.10 2.83
C VAL A 35 -6.82 2.37 2.15
N GLU A 36 -6.36 3.51 2.66
CA GLU A 36 -6.47 4.79 1.96
C GLU A 36 -5.32 4.98 0.97
N ALA A 37 -5.48 5.91 0.02
CA ALA A 37 -4.42 6.19 -0.95
C ALA A 37 -3.18 6.77 -0.25
N PRO A 38 -1.98 6.31 -0.61
CA PRO A 38 -0.75 6.91 -0.09
C PRO A 38 -0.58 8.34 -0.61
N VAL A 39 0.29 9.10 0.04
CA VAL A 39 0.64 10.46 -0.36
C VAL A 39 2.05 10.47 -0.95
N LEU A 40 2.19 10.96 -2.19
CA LEU A 40 3.48 11.23 -2.82
C LEU A 40 3.79 12.72 -2.75
N ILE A 41 4.88 13.07 -2.06
CA ILE A 41 5.31 14.46 -1.81
C ILE A 41 6.59 14.72 -2.60
N VAL A 42 6.55 15.71 -3.48
CA VAL A 42 7.76 16.18 -4.18
C VAL A 42 8.52 17.13 -3.25
N ASN A 43 9.74 16.75 -2.87
CA ASN A 43 10.58 17.53 -1.96
C ASN A 43 11.43 18.55 -2.70
N SER A 44 11.96 18.17 -3.87
CA SER A 44 12.73 19.07 -4.73
C SER A 44 12.70 18.58 -6.16
N ASN A 45 12.79 19.52 -7.09
CA ASN A 45 12.87 19.25 -8.52
C ASN A 45 14.03 20.07 -9.10
N TRP A 46 14.93 19.41 -9.83
CA TRP A 46 16.08 20.01 -10.46
C TRP A 46 16.19 19.58 -11.92
N ILE A 47 16.25 20.57 -12.81
CA ILE A 47 16.29 20.37 -14.27
C ILE A 47 17.50 21.11 -14.81
N SER A 48 18.33 20.43 -15.60
CA SER A 48 19.52 21.00 -16.26
C SER A 48 19.69 20.37 -17.64
N GLY A 49 19.31 21.09 -18.68
CA GLY A 49 19.26 20.54 -20.04
C GLY A 49 18.32 19.32 -20.09
N ASN A 50 18.84 18.18 -20.52
CA ASN A 50 18.08 16.93 -20.58
C ASN A 50 18.12 16.13 -19.28
N PHE A 51 18.79 16.63 -18.24
CA PHE A 51 18.84 15.95 -16.94
C PHE A 51 17.71 16.45 -16.04
N CYS A 52 16.93 15.51 -15.52
CA CYS A 52 15.91 15.77 -14.50
C CYS A 52 16.22 14.94 -13.25
N THR A 53 16.16 15.57 -12.08
CA THR A 53 16.26 14.90 -10.80
C THR A 53 15.17 15.36 -9.87
N VAL A 54 14.36 14.42 -9.39
CA VAL A 54 13.23 14.70 -8.50
C VAL A 54 13.41 13.91 -7.22
N ASN A 55 13.56 14.60 -6.09
CA ASN A 55 13.53 13.96 -4.79
C ASN A 55 12.10 13.99 -4.28
N PHE A 56 11.60 12.84 -3.84
CA PHE A 56 10.24 12.73 -3.37
C PHE A 56 10.16 11.78 -2.19
N THR A 57 8.99 11.78 -1.58
CA THR A 57 8.66 10.88 -0.50
C THR A 57 7.31 10.27 -0.75
N CYS A 58 7.23 8.96 -0.70
CA CYS A 58 5.95 8.31 -0.48
C CYS A 58 5.67 8.03 0.99
N ARG A 59 4.45 8.33 1.45
CA ARG A 59 3.99 8.10 2.81
C ARG A 59 2.61 7.45 2.86
N ALA A 60 2.43 6.60 3.85
CA ALA A 60 1.16 6.01 4.22
C ALA A 60 1.20 5.60 5.70
N HIS A 61 0.27 6.10 6.52
CA HIS A 61 0.29 5.87 7.97
C HIS A 61 1.70 6.13 8.57
N GLU A 62 2.30 5.14 9.23
CA GLU A 62 3.66 5.17 9.77
C GLU A 62 4.77 4.85 8.74
N LEU A 63 4.41 4.36 7.55
CA LEU A 63 5.36 3.95 6.52
C LEU A 63 5.84 5.14 5.68
N ARG A 64 7.14 5.15 5.36
CA ARG A 64 7.77 6.20 4.54
C ARG A 64 8.89 5.61 3.69
N ILE A 65 8.91 6.00 2.42
CA ILE A 65 10.02 5.78 1.49
C ILE A 65 10.51 7.15 1.01
N ASN A 66 11.82 7.39 1.10
CA ASN A 66 12.46 8.57 0.51
C ASN A 66 13.27 8.09 -0.68
N SER A 67 12.98 8.61 -1.87
CA SER A 67 13.70 8.20 -3.06
C SER A 67 13.93 9.36 -4.01
N SER A 68 14.72 9.09 -5.03
CA SER A 68 15.13 10.06 -6.05
C SER A 68 14.91 9.46 -7.43
N TYR A 69 14.20 10.21 -8.27
CA TYR A 69 14.05 9.93 -9.69
C TYR A 69 15.22 10.57 -10.43
N GLN A 70 16.01 9.75 -11.13
CA GLN A 70 17.14 10.21 -11.94
C GLN A 70 17.35 9.21 -13.09
N ASN A 71 17.83 9.69 -14.25
CA ASN A 71 18.10 8.84 -15.42
C ASN A 71 16.88 7.99 -15.82
N ASN A 72 15.71 8.64 -15.86
CA ASN A 72 14.44 8.06 -16.27
C ASN A 72 13.88 6.94 -15.36
N SER A 73 14.39 6.75 -14.15
CA SER A 73 13.89 5.75 -13.19
C SER A 73 14.28 6.06 -11.74
N CYS A 74 13.95 5.16 -10.81
CA CYS A 74 14.40 5.12 -9.43
C CYS A 74 14.59 3.66 -9.00
N SER A 75 15.30 3.41 -7.90
CA SER A 75 15.36 2.07 -7.33
C SER A 75 13.98 1.66 -6.81
N PRO A 76 13.45 0.47 -7.17
CA PRO A 76 12.25 -0.06 -6.53
C PRO A 76 12.51 -0.27 -5.04
N GLU A 77 11.60 0.20 -4.20
CA GLU A 77 11.72 0.13 -2.75
C GLU A 77 10.40 -0.34 -2.14
N GLU A 78 10.46 -1.15 -1.09
CA GLU A 78 9.29 -1.58 -0.33
C GLU A 78 9.56 -1.58 1.18
N VAL A 79 8.55 -1.23 1.97
CA VAL A 79 8.61 -1.27 3.43
C VAL A 79 7.31 -1.87 3.95
N THR A 80 7.40 -2.86 4.83
CA THR A 80 6.24 -3.56 5.42
C THR A 80 6.15 -3.31 6.91
N SER A 81 4.95 -2.97 7.40
CA SER A 81 4.66 -2.79 8.83
C SER A 81 4.33 -4.11 9.53
N HIS A 82 4.36 -4.11 10.87
CA HIS A 82 3.95 -5.27 11.67
C HIS A 82 2.50 -5.71 11.47
N LYS A 83 1.65 -4.84 10.91
CA LYS A 83 0.24 -5.12 10.62
C LYS A 83 0.01 -5.60 9.16
N ASN A 84 1.08 -6.00 8.45
CA ASN A 84 1.05 -6.42 7.04
C ASN A 84 0.57 -5.34 6.07
N TYR A 85 0.82 -4.08 6.40
CA TYR A 85 0.70 -2.99 5.42
C TYR A 85 2.03 -2.88 4.70
N THR A 86 2.02 -2.90 3.37
CA THR A 86 3.24 -2.77 2.56
C THR A 86 3.13 -1.53 1.69
N LEU A 87 4.10 -0.63 1.82
CA LEU A 87 4.27 0.54 0.97
C LEU A 87 5.32 0.20 -0.08
N ILE A 88 4.96 0.33 -1.36
CA ILE A 88 5.79 -0.03 -2.51
C ILE A 88 5.97 1.22 -3.37
N LEU A 89 7.20 1.48 -3.76
CA LEU A 89 7.56 2.56 -4.67
C LEU A 89 8.14 1.99 -5.97
N TYR A 90 7.66 2.53 -7.09
CA TYR A 90 8.18 2.22 -8.41
C TYR A 90 8.20 3.47 -9.29
N CYS A 91 9.27 3.64 -10.08
CA CYS A 91 9.37 4.71 -11.07
C CYS A 91 9.74 4.17 -12.44
N SER A 92 9.07 4.67 -13.46
CA SER A 92 9.37 4.46 -14.87
C SER A 92 9.69 5.79 -15.55
N GLU A 93 10.01 5.78 -16.84
CA GLU A 93 10.18 7.01 -17.62
C GLU A 93 8.90 7.85 -17.69
N GLU A 94 7.73 7.22 -17.57
CA GLU A 94 6.44 7.89 -17.73
C GLU A 94 5.84 8.38 -16.42
N PHE A 95 6.09 7.68 -15.31
CA PHE A 95 5.41 7.94 -14.06
C PHE A 95 6.20 7.51 -12.83
N ILE A 96 5.77 8.01 -11.68
CA ILE A 96 6.15 7.54 -10.34
C ILE A 96 4.87 7.04 -9.67
N ILE A 97 4.86 5.78 -9.26
CA ILE A 97 3.76 5.15 -8.53
C ILE A 97 4.21 4.89 -7.11
N CYS A 98 3.37 5.29 -6.17
CA CYS A 98 3.41 4.72 -4.83
C CYS A 98 2.14 3.95 -4.53
N ASN A 99 2.28 2.72 -4.04
CA ASN A 99 1.19 1.83 -3.73
C ASN A 99 1.24 1.41 -2.26
N LEU A 100 0.09 1.46 -1.58
CA LEU A 100 -0.11 0.90 -0.26
C LEU A 100 -1.03 -0.31 -0.39
N THR A 101 -0.64 -1.44 0.20
CA THR A 101 -1.41 -2.67 0.21
C THR A 101 -1.53 -3.24 1.62
N ASN A 102 -2.62 -3.95 1.89
CA ASN A 102 -2.79 -4.80 3.05
C ASN A 102 -3.43 -6.14 2.60
N PRO A 103 -3.67 -7.12 3.48
CA PRO A 103 -4.18 -8.43 3.07
C PRO A 103 -5.54 -8.42 2.33
N VAL A 104 -6.31 -7.33 2.43
CA VAL A 104 -7.68 -7.26 1.90
C VAL A 104 -7.87 -6.20 0.81
N SER A 105 -6.93 -5.27 0.64
CA SER A 105 -7.11 -4.11 -0.24
C SER A 105 -5.78 -3.46 -0.62
N TRP A 106 -5.81 -2.65 -1.69
CA TRP A 106 -4.69 -1.82 -2.10
C TRP A 106 -5.18 -0.48 -2.69
N LYS A 107 -4.35 0.55 -2.59
CA LYS A 107 -4.55 1.87 -3.22
C LYS A 107 -3.21 2.45 -3.64
N ASP A 108 -3.23 3.23 -4.71
CA ASP A 108 -2.04 3.87 -5.25
C ASP A 108 -2.23 5.38 -5.44
N TYR A 109 -1.10 6.06 -5.59
CA TYR A 109 -1.00 7.43 -6.03
C TYR A 109 0.08 7.51 -7.11
N THR A 110 -0.31 8.04 -8.27
CA THR A 110 0.53 8.10 -9.46
C THR A 110 0.73 9.55 -9.88
N ILE A 111 1.98 9.96 -10.11
CA ILE A 111 2.31 11.24 -10.77
C ILE A 111 2.97 10.94 -12.09
N ASN A 112 2.55 11.62 -13.15
CA ASN A 112 3.20 11.53 -14.45
C ASN A 112 4.46 12.39 -14.47
N ASN A 113 5.54 11.86 -15.03
CA ASN A 113 6.81 12.58 -15.10
C ASN A 113 6.73 13.86 -15.93
N THR A 114 5.80 13.95 -16.88
CA THR A 114 5.52 15.20 -17.62
C THR A 114 5.06 16.36 -16.74
N GLN A 115 4.63 16.10 -15.51
CA GLN A 115 4.29 17.12 -14.52
C GLN A 115 5.49 17.56 -13.67
N LEU A 116 6.58 16.79 -13.71
CA LEU A 116 7.76 16.97 -12.85
C LEU A 116 8.99 17.39 -13.68
N CYS A 117 9.28 16.67 -14.75
CA CYS A 117 10.38 16.93 -15.68
C CYS A 117 9.79 17.60 -16.93
N VAL A 118 9.90 18.92 -17.02
CA VAL A 118 9.39 19.76 -18.13
C VAL A 118 10.54 20.39 -18.91
#